data_AF-A0A067Z6I5-F1
#
_entry.id   AF-A0A067Z6I5-F1
#
_cell.length_a   1.000
_cell.length_b   1.000
_cell.length_c   1.000
_cell.angle_alpha   90.00
_cell.angle_beta   90.00
_cell.angle_gamma   90.00
#
_symmetry.space_group_name_H-M   'P 1'
#
loop_
_entity.id
_entity.type
_entity.pdbx_description
1 polymer ?
#
loop_
_entity_poly.entity_id
_entity_poly.type
_entity_poly.pdbx_seq_one_letter_code
_entity_poly.pdbx_strand_id
1 'polypeptide(L)' 'MTDPHDTEITVLARANGLTIPAEFHAGVRSNLDLLRSYGALIEGLDLPDRLEPACRYEP' A
#
# COMPACT_ATOMS: atom_id res chain seq x y z
N MET A 1 2.83 -17.14 -13.46
CA MET A 1 3.41 -18.02 -12.44
C MET A 1 3.48 -17.22 -11.16
N THR A 2 2.68 -17.57 -10.16
CA THR A 2 2.69 -16.90 -8.85
C THR A 2 3.94 -17.38 -8.11
N ASP A 3 4.82 -16.46 -7.78
CA ASP A 3 5.99 -16.74 -6.93
C ASP A 3 5.48 -17.30 -5.59
N PRO A 4 5.90 -18.51 -5.16
CA PRO A 4 5.47 -19.08 -3.88
C PRO A 4 5.91 -18.22 -2.69
N HIS A 5 6.82 -17.26 -2.87
CA HIS A 5 7.15 -16.24 -1.90
C HIS A 5 6.96 -14.89 -2.56
N ASP A 6 5.90 -14.20 -2.19
CA ASP A 6 5.67 -12.86 -2.69
C ASP A 6 6.77 -11.93 -2.13
N THR A 7 7.79 -11.70 -2.95
CA THR A 7 9.00 -10.98 -2.56
C THR A 7 8.67 -9.55 -2.15
N GLU A 8 7.73 -8.92 -2.83
CA GLU A 8 7.28 -7.57 -2.50
C GLU A 8 6.57 -7.54 -1.14
N ILE A 9 5.64 -8.46 -0.88
CA ILE A 9 4.97 -8.55 0.43
C ILE A 9 6.00 -8.79 1.53
N THR A 10 6.98 -9.65 1.29
CA THR A 10 8.04 -9.95 2.25
C THR A 10 8.88 -8.72 2.57
N VAL A 11 9.29 -7.96 1.55
CA VAL A 11 10.07 -6.72 1.71
C VAL A 11 9.27 -5.66 2.46
N LEU A 12 8.01 -5.43 2.06
CA LEU A 12 7.14 -4.44 2.70
C LEU A 12 6.82 -4.79 4.15
N ALA A 13 6.52 -6.06 4.43
CA ALA A 13 6.29 -6.54 5.79
C ALA A 13 7.50 -6.29 6.68
N ARG A 14 8.70 -6.68 6.22
CA ARG A 14 9.95 -6.49 6.96
C ARG A 14 10.26 -5.02 7.23
N ALA A 15 10.04 -4.14 6.24
CA ALA A 15 10.23 -2.69 6.41
C ALA A 15 9.33 -2.08 7.49
N ASN A 16 8.17 -2.69 7.74
CA ASN A 16 7.21 -2.28 8.77
C ASN A 16 7.32 -3.09 10.07
N GLY A 17 8.34 -3.94 10.23
CA GLY A 17 8.50 -4.80 11.40
C GLY A 17 7.43 -5.89 11.53
N LEU A 18 6.76 -6.24 10.44
CA LEU A 18 5.72 -7.27 10.39
C LEU A 18 6.30 -8.60 9.90
N THR A 19 5.76 -9.70 10.45
CA THR A 19 5.98 -11.06 9.95
C THR A 19 4.65 -11.59 9.43
N ILE A 20 4.55 -11.84 8.12
CA ILE A 20 3.34 -12.34 7.48
C ILE A 20 3.58 -13.79 7.05
N PRO A 21 2.90 -14.78 7.66
CA PRO A 21 2.98 -16.17 7.23
C PRO A 21 2.62 -16.35 5.75
N ALA A 22 3.32 -17.24 5.06
CA ALA A 22 3.19 -17.45 3.61
C ALA A 22 1.77 -17.81 3.17
N GLU A 23 1.01 -18.53 4.02
CA GLU A 23 -0.40 -18.87 3.79
C GLU A 23 -1.32 -17.65 3.62
N PHE A 24 -0.92 -16.48 4.14
CA PHE A 24 -1.69 -15.24 4.00
C PHE A 24 -1.22 -14.35 2.84
N HIS A 25 -0.12 -14.68 2.15
CA HIS A 25 0.45 -13.82 1.11
C HIS A 25 -0.54 -13.58 -0.05
N ALA A 26 -1.31 -14.59 -0.46
CA ALA A 26 -2.29 -14.43 -1.53
C ALA A 26 -3.41 -13.41 -1.17
N GLY A 27 -3.87 -13.42 0.08
CA GLY A 27 -4.85 -12.46 0.57
C GLY A 27 -4.27 -11.06 0.70
N VAL A 28 -3.06 -10.94 1.24
CA VAL A 28 -2.35 -9.66 1.35
C VAL A 28 -2.04 -9.06 -0.02
N ARG A 29 -1.68 -9.89 -1.01
CA ARG A 29 -1.49 -9.49 -2.41
C ARG A 29 -2.77 -8.88 -2.97
N SER A 30 -3.89 -9.58 -2.83
CA SER A 30 -5.19 -9.13 -3.33
C SER A 30 -5.60 -7.78 -2.71
N ASN A 31 -5.36 -7.61 -1.40
CA ASN A 31 -5.63 -6.35 -0.71
C ASN A 31 -4.68 -5.23 -1.16
N LEU A 32 -3.40 -5.53 -1.36
CA LEU A 32 -2.41 -4.56 -1.82
C LEU A 32 -2.75 -4.07 -3.24
N ASP A 33 -3.14 -4.97 -4.13
CA ASP A 33 -3.54 -4.63 -5.50
C ASP A 33 -4.82 -3.78 -5.52
N LEU A 34 -5.76 -4.06 -4.61
CA LEU A 34 -6.96 -3.23 -4.42
C LEU A 34 -6.60 -1.82 -3.92
N LEU A 35 -5.74 -1.71 -2.91
CA LEU A 35 -5.29 -0.41 -2.38
C LEU A 35 -4.54 0.41 -3.44
N ARG A 36 -3.74 -0.24 -4.29
CA ARG A 36 -3.09 0.41 -5.44
C ARG A 36 -4.09 0.97 -6.43
N SER A 37 -5.17 0.24 -6.68
CA SER A 37 -6.25 0.70 -7.57
C SER A 37 -6.94 1.94 -7.00
N TYR A 38 -7.18 1.99 -5.68
CA TYR A 38 -7.68 3.20 -5.04
C TYR A 38 -6.68 4.36 -5.08
N GLY A 39 -5.39 4.09 -4.85
CA GLY A 39 -4.32 5.09 -4.99
C GLY A 39 -4.31 5.73 -6.38
N ALA A 40 -4.39 4.92 -7.44
CA ALA A 40 -4.44 5.41 -8.81
C ALA A 40 -5.65 6.31 -9.10
N LEU A 41 -6.81 6.05 -8.48
CA LEU A 41 -7.99 6.92 -8.59
C LEU A 41 -7.75 8.29 -7.95
N ILE A 42 -7.06 8.32 -6.80
CA ILE A 42 -6.73 9.56 -6.10
C ILE A 42 -5.66 10.35 -6.86
N GLU A 43 -4.63 9.68 -7.36
CA GLU A 43 -3.56 10.28 -8.16
C GLU A 43 -4.06 10.87 -9.49
N GLY A 44 -5.17 10.34 -10.02
CA GLY A 44 -5.83 10.85 -11.21
C GLY A 44 -6.70 12.09 -10.99
N LEU A 45 -6.83 12.58 -9.75
CA LEU A 45 -7.59 13.80 -9.47
C LEU A 45 -6.82 15.04 -9.94
N ASP A 46 -7.53 15.93 -10.63
CA ASP A 46 -6.98 17.26 -10.97
C ASP A 46 -6.96 18.12 -9.71
N LEU A 47 -5.78 18.24 -9.12
CA LEU A 47 -5.54 18.93 -7.86
C LEU A 47 -4.79 20.25 -8.11
N PRO A 48 -5.16 21.36 -7.45
CA PRO A 48 -4.40 22.60 -7.53
C PRO A 48 -2.94 22.43 -7.08
N ASP A 49 -2.03 23.19 -7.68
CA ASP A 49 -0.59 23.19 -7.37
C ASP A 49 -0.25 23.40 -5.88
N ARG A 50 -1.16 24.01 -5.12
CA ARG A 50 -1.09 24.15 -3.67
C ARG A 50 -2.35 23.61 -3.02
N LEU A 51 -2.17 22.55 -2.23
CA LEU A 51 -3.16 22.02 -1.30
C LEU A 51 -2.53 21.93 0.08
N GLU A 52 -3.25 22.45 1.06
CA GLU A 52 -2.91 22.26 2.47
C GLU A 52 -3.47 20.90 2.93
N PRO A 53 -2.74 20.15 3.78
CA PRO A 53 -3.30 18.96 4.42
C PRO A 53 -4.57 19.30 5.20
N ALA A 54 -5.53 18.36 5.22
CA ALA A 54 -6.82 18.56 5.90
C ALA A 54 -6.67 18.83 7.42
N CYS A 55 -5.58 18.35 8.00
CA CYS A 55 -5.22 18.58 9.39
C CYS A 55 -3.87 19.31 9.46
N ARG A 56 -3.79 20.30 10.35
CA ARG A 56 -2.53 20.98 10.67
C ARG A 56 -1.99 20.47 12.00
N TYR A 57 -0.67 20.45 12.13
CA TYR A 57 -0.03 20.15 13.39
C TYR A 57 -0.22 21.33 14.35
N GLU A 58 -0.76 21.04 15.53
CA GLU A 58 -0.79 21.95 16.68
C GLU A 58 0.11 21.36 17.77
N PRO A 59 1.23 22.03 18.11
CA PRO A 59 2.16 21.58 19.13
C PRO A 59 1.61 21.71 20.56
#